data_AF-A0A954BC53-F1
#
_entry.id   AF-A0A954BC53-F1
#
_cell.length_a   1.000
_cell.length_b   1.000
_cell.length_c   1.000
_cell.angle_alpha   90.00
_cell.angle_beta   90.00
_cell.angle_gamma   90.00
#
_symmetry.space_group_name_H-M   'P 1'
#
loop_
_entity.id
_entity.type
_entity.pdbx_description
1 polymer ?
#
loop_
_entity_poly.entity_id
_entity_poly.type
_entity_poly.pdbx_seq_one_letter_code
_entity_poly.pdbx_strand_id
1 'polypeptide(L)'
;MAVSLSGNHPFPLDAVAFNTFDHSSSVSFRTSPSGANYGVITYTPRNTPGFDYDQYFTYPSANGAAAQFTFSFNASPAAARSYFLSAGAKDLTADLTSPSFLSPAEQARALLALAEYAKFANIEFTQANGAADIVFYHDERYGRTGFGRTDFDVSWSAGGDYRISNIVGLVGIGSLNDPYMYVHELGHVFTLKHVGPVQQDSETPFLPSQYRDNLYSIMFYDVTSADITDPGERPTSHLQLFDVYALQQRFGPNMNWHVGNDVYTASSFDGLRQVLWDAGGTDTLDFSGQTANQIIDLREGAFSTLGGFSSLNSTKNLSIAYGAIIENAVGGAGSDKVIGNGADNMLSGGFSDDTLYGGDGADNIDGGGDNDLINAGSG
;
A
#
# COMPACT_ATOMS: atom_id res chain seq x y z
N MET A 1 -40.03 6.77 11.24
CA MET A 1 -40.50 5.72 10.32
C MET A 1 -39.34 5.39 9.40
N ALA A 2 -38.58 4.37 9.75
CA ALA A 2 -37.50 3.84 8.93
C ALA A 2 -38.11 2.85 7.94
N VAL A 3 -37.72 2.95 6.66
CA VAL A 3 -38.13 2.00 5.64
C VAL A 3 -37.25 0.77 5.77
N SER A 4 -37.90 -0.35 6.09
CA SER A 4 -37.35 -1.70 6.04
C SER A 4 -37.07 -2.08 4.59
N LEU A 5 -35.81 -2.42 4.28
CA LEU A 5 -35.51 -3.27 3.14
C LEU A 5 -35.34 -4.70 3.67
N SER A 6 -36.35 -5.51 3.36
CA SER A 6 -36.38 -6.95 3.64
C SER A 6 -35.90 -7.70 2.41
N GLY A 7 -34.83 -8.48 2.58
CA GLY A 7 -34.29 -9.40 1.59
C GLY A 7 -33.12 -10.16 2.20
N ASN A 8 -33.28 -11.47 2.38
CA ASN A 8 -32.33 -12.38 3.05
C ASN A 8 -30.90 -12.27 2.49
N HIS A 9 -29.99 -11.68 3.26
CA HIS A 9 -28.55 -11.94 3.16
C HIS A 9 -28.14 -12.86 4.33
N PRO A 10 -27.37 -13.94 4.10
CA PRO A 10 -27.16 -14.95 5.13
C PRO A 10 -26.09 -14.63 6.19
N PHE A 11 -25.49 -13.43 6.21
CA PHE A 11 -24.53 -13.06 7.26
C PHE A 11 -24.64 -11.57 7.64
N PRO A 12 -24.39 -11.21 8.92
CA PRO A 12 -24.32 -9.82 9.35
C PRO A 12 -23.19 -9.11 8.61
N LEU A 13 -23.45 -7.87 8.18
CA LEU A 13 -22.53 -7.01 7.42
C LEU A 13 -21.27 -6.56 8.22
N ASP A 14 -20.99 -7.20 9.35
CA ASP A 14 -19.95 -6.80 10.31
C ASP A 14 -18.65 -7.64 10.20
N ALA A 15 -18.45 -8.39 9.11
CA ALA A 15 -17.28 -9.25 8.89
C ALA A 15 -16.33 -8.79 7.76
N VAL A 16 -16.57 -7.63 7.14
CA VAL A 16 -15.74 -7.11 6.03
C VAL A 16 -14.55 -6.31 6.58
N ALA A 17 -13.78 -7.04 7.36
CA ALA A 17 -12.91 -6.48 8.33
C ALA A 17 -11.55 -7.16 8.24
N PHE A 18 -10.63 -6.49 7.54
CA PHE A 18 -9.17 -6.56 7.69
C PHE A 18 -8.74 -7.29 8.96
N ASN A 19 -8.51 -8.60 8.86
CA ASN A 19 -8.00 -9.41 9.96
C ASN A 19 -6.56 -9.80 9.64
N THR A 20 -5.64 -9.04 10.21
CA THR A 20 -4.24 -9.36 10.25
C THR A 20 -3.94 -10.43 11.32
N PHE A 21 -3.01 -11.33 10.99
CA PHE A 21 -2.16 -12.13 11.91
C PHE A 21 -2.76 -13.28 12.74
N ASP A 22 -3.40 -14.24 12.09
CA ASP A 22 -3.29 -15.63 12.58
C ASP A 22 -3.24 -16.64 11.44
N HIS A 23 -2.22 -16.54 10.57
CA HIS A 23 -2.11 -17.40 9.39
C HIS A 23 -0.90 -18.33 9.47
N SER A 24 -1.07 -19.56 9.00
CA SER A 24 0.04 -20.39 8.52
C SER A 24 0.22 -20.13 7.03
N SER A 25 1.45 -19.83 6.60
CA SER A 25 1.78 -19.70 5.18
C SER A 25 2.03 -21.07 4.57
N SER A 26 1.49 -21.28 3.37
CA SER A 26 1.87 -22.41 2.54
C SER A 26 2.11 -21.92 1.11
N VAL A 27 3.20 -22.38 0.50
CA VAL A 27 3.51 -22.07 -0.89
C VAL A 27 2.86 -23.15 -1.74
N SER A 28 1.89 -22.75 -2.57
CA SER A 28 1.32 -23.62 -3.59
C SER A 28 1.78 -23.15 -4.96
N PHE A 29 2.40 -24.05 -5.73
CA PHE A 29 2.85 -23.74 -7.08
C PHE A 29 1.67 -23.87 -8.05
N ARG A 30 1.35 -22.78 -8.76
CA ARG A 30 0.36 -22.79 -9.83
C ARG A 30 1.05 -22.66 -11.18
N THR A 31 0.48 -23.32 -12.17
CA THR A 31 0.85 -23.16 -13.57
C THR A 31 -0.10 -22.18 -14.22
N SER A 32 0.44 -21.14 -14.85
CA SER A 32 -0.35 -20.23 -15.67
C SER A 32 -0.91 -20.99 -16.90
N PRO A 33 -1.91 -20.44 -17.61
CA PRO A 33 -2.34 -20.95 -18.90
C PRO A 33 -1.22 -21.00 -19.96
N SER A 34 -0.15 -20.23 -19.76
CA SER A 34 1.06 -20.23 -20.60
C SER A 34 2.15 -21.21 -20.12
N GLY A 35 1.92 -21.96 -19.03
CA GLY A 35 2.84 -22.95 -18.49
C GLY A 35 3.94 -22.40 -17.57
N ALA A 36 3.88 -21.12 -17.20
CA ALA A 36 4.80 -20.53 -16.22
C ALA A 36 4.39 -20.94 -14.81
N ASN A 37 5.35 -21.44 -14.03
CA ASN A 37 5.14 -21.72 -12.60
C ASN A 37 5.26 -20.43 -11.82
N TYR A 38 4.23 -20.08 -11.05
CA TYR A 38 4.30 -19.00 -10.07
C TYR A 38 3.88 -19.53 -8.70
N GLY A 39 4.63 -19.15 -7.67
CA GLY A 39 4.30 -19.47 -6.29
C GLY A 39 3.15 -18.59 -5.85
N VAL A 40 2.06 -19.21 -5.38
CA VAL A 40 1.01 -18.51 -4.66
C VAL A 40 1.20 -18.80 -3.18
N ILE A 41 1.60 -17.78 -2.43
CA ILE A 41 1.60 -17.84 -0.96
C ILE A 41 0.12 -17.80 -0.54
N THR A 42 -0.36 -18.92 -0.02
CA THR A 42 -1.71 -19.03 0.52
C THR A 42 -1.62 -18.88 2.03
N TYR A 43 -2.28 -17.87 2.57
CA TYR A 43 -2.38 -17.63 4.01
C TYR A 43 -3.61 -18.36 4.54
N THR A 44 -3.42 -19.37 5.40
CA THR A 44 -4.54 -20.15 5.95
C THR A 44 -4.77 -19.75 7.41
N PRO A 45 -5.96 -19.27 7.80
CA PRO A 45 -6.22 -18.87 9.19
C PRO A 45 -6.11 -20.06 10.15
N ARG A 46 -5.45 -19.88 11.29
CA ARG A 46 -5.20 -20.92 12.30
C ARG A 46 -6.48 -21.45 12.95
N ASN A 47 -7.62 -20.74 12.82
CA ASN A 47 -8.86 -21.02 13.54
C ASN A 47 -10.10 -21.34 12.68
N THR A 48 -9.96 -21.52 11.37
CA THR A 48 -11.06 -21.99 10.49
C THR A 48 -10.55 -22.85 9.35
N PRO A 49 -10.35 -24.16 9.56
CA PRO A 49 -9.92 -25.07 8.51
C PRO A 49 -10.94 -25.10 7.36
N GLY A 50 -10.55 -24.64 6.17
CA GLY A 50 -11.33 -24.76 4.93
C GLY A 50 -12.16 -23.55 4.49
N PHE A 51 -12.03 -22.38 5.14
CA PHE A 51 -12.68 -21.14 4.70
C PHE A 51 -11.62 -20.13 4.24
N ASP A 52 -11.56 -19.86 2.94
CA ASP A 52 -10.62 -18.93 2.32
C ASP A 52 -11.29 -17.56 2.17
N TYR A 53 -11.02 -16.66 3.11
CA TYR A 53 -11.55 -15.29 3.09
C TYR A 53 -10.93 -14.46 1.94
N ASP A 54 -9.72 -14.79 1.51
CA ASP A 54 -8.98 -14.07 0.48
C ASP A 54 -9.62 -14.30 -0.90
N GLN A 55 -10.25 -15.46 -1.14
CA GLN A 55 -11.01 -15.73 -2.37
C GLN A 55 -12.21 -14.79 -2.61
N TYR A 56 -12.72 -14.12 -1.57
CA TYR A 56 -13.95 -13.31 -1.63
C TYR A 56 -13.72 -11.80 -1.74
N PHE A 57 -12.48 -11.32 -1.68
CA PHE A 57 -12.16 -9.89 -1.84
C PHE A 57 -11.20 -9.59 -2.98
N THR A 58 -11.02 -10.56 -3.88
CA THR A 58 -10.22 -10.39 -5.08
C THR A 58 -11.01 -9.66 -6.16
N TYR A 59 -10.34 -8.76 -6.86
CA TYR A 59 -10.79 -8.24 -8.15
C TYR A 59 -10.38 -9.28 -9.21
N PRO A 60 -11.33 -10.00 -9.83
CA PRO A 60 -11.01 -11.08 -10.74
C PRO A 60 -10.36 -10.51 -12.00
N SER A 61 -9.06 -10.70 -12.14
CA SER A 61 -8.38 -10.49 -13.41
C SER A 61 -8.59 -11.69 -14.31
N ALA A 62 -9.04 -11.45 -15.54
CA ALA A 62 -9.03 -12.49 -16.55
C ALA A 62 -7.56 -12.86 -16.85
N ASN A 63 -7.16 -14.10 -16.53
CA ASN A 63 -5.84 -14.65 -16.82
C ASN A 63 -4.65 -13.81 -16.28
N GLY A 64 -4.80 -13.12 -15.15
CA GLY A 64 -3.74 -12.29 -14.55
C GLY A 64 -3.56 -10.90 -15.18
N ALA A 65 -4.48 -10.47 -16.04
CA ALA A 65 -4.47 -9.11 -16.59
C ALA A 65 -4.64 -8.03 -15.50
N ALA A 66 -4.08 -6.84 -15.70
CA ALA A 66 -4.27 -5.73 -14.77
C ALA A 66 -5.75 -5.32 -14.68
N ALA A 67 -6.18 -4.92 -13.47
CA ALA A 67 -7.47 -4.29 -13.26
C ALA A 67 -7.46 -2.90 -13.91
N GLN A 68 -8.42 -2.63 -14.79
CA GLN A 68 -8.47 -1.40 -15.59
C GLN A 68 -9.42 -0.40 -14.94
N PHE A 69 -8.94 0.80 -14.64
CA PHE A 69 -9.77 1.91 -14.17
C PHE A 69 -9.57 3.14 -15.05
N THR A 70 -10.67 3.78 -15.40
CA THR A 70 -10.66 5.10 -16.00
C THR A 70 -10.67 6.18 -14.92
N PHE A 71 -9.98 7.29 -15.14
CA PHE A 71 -10.05 8.45 -14.26
C PHE A 71 -10.32 9.75 -15.03
N SER A 72 -10.87 10.76 -14.35
CA SER A 72 -11.19 12.06 -14.95
C SER A 72 -10.98 13.24 -14.00
N PHE A 73 -10.51 14.35 -14.56
CA PHE A 73 -10.41 15.66 -13.91
C PHE A 73 -11.46 16.67 -14.39
N ASN A 74 -12.28 16.28 -15.38
CA ASN A 74 -13.14 17.21 -16.10
C ASN A 74 -14.57 16.69 -16.33
N ALA A 75 -14.96 15.59 -15.70
CA ALA A 75 -16.34 15.13 -15.74
C ALA A 75 -17.25 16.23 -15.15
N SER A 76 -18.36 16.56 -15.80
CA SER A 76 -19.39 17.36 -15.14
C SER A 76 -20.07 16.50 -14.05
N PRO A 77 -20.63 17.10 -12.98
CA PRO A 77 -21.37 16.33 -11.98
C PRO A 77 -22.48 15.48 -12.59
N ALA A 78 -23.18 16.00 -13.60
CA ALA A 78 -24.20 15.26 -14.33
C ALA A 78 -23.65 14.06 -15.11
N ALA A 79 -22.47 14.19 -15.73
CA ALA A 79 -21.81 13.09 -16.43
C ALA A 79 -21.33 12.01 -15.48
N ALA A 80 -20.68 12.39 -14.37
CA ALA A 80 -20.25 11.47 -13.32
C ALA A 80 -21.45 10.72 -12.72
N ARG A 81 -22.51 11.45 -12.36
CA ARG A 81 -23.77 10.90 -11.86
C ARG A 81 -24.36 9.86 -12.81
N SER A 82 -24.51 10.23 -14.08
CA SER A 82 -25.07 9.32 -15.09
C SER A 82 -24.26 8.04 -15.22
N TYR A 83 -22.93 8.15 -15.16
CA TYR A 83 -22.03 7.02 -15.25
C TYR A 83 -22.13 6.10 -14.03
N PHE A 84 -22.02 6.65 -12.82
CA PHE A 84 -22.12 5.87 -11.57
C PHE A 84 -23.45 5.14 -11.46
N LEU A 85 -24.58 5.80 -11.77
CA LEU A 85 -25.89 5.14 -11.78
C LEU A 85 -25.97 4.04 -12.84
N SER A 86 -25.38 4.23 -14.02
CA SER A 86 -25.34 3.19 -15.07
C SER A 86 -24.45 2.01 -14.70
N ALA A 87 -23.43 2.24 -13.87
CA ALA A 87 -22.56 1.23 -13.29
C ALA A 87 -23.20 0.49 -12.10
N GLY A 88 -24.43 0.84 -11.71
CA GLY A 88 -25.16 0.21 -10.61
C GLY A 88 -24.85 0.80 -9.23
N ALA A 89 -24.08 1.88 -9.16
CA ALA A 89 -23.71 2.54 -7.92
C ALA A 89 -24.81 3.50 -7.41
N LYS A 90 -24.75 3.82 -6.12
CA LYS A 90 -25.53 4.93 -5.53
C LYS A 90 -25.11 6.28 -6.14
N ASP A 91 -25.95 7.30 -5.98
CA ASP A 91 -25.62 8.67 -6.43
C ASP A 91 -24.54 9.28 -5.53
N LEU A 92 -23.27 9.08 -5.89
CA LEU A 92 -22.11 9.65 -5.19
C LEU A 92 -22.01 11.17 -5.35
N THR A 93 -22.74 11.76 -6.29
CA THR A 93 -22.64 13.19 -6.63
C THR A 93 -23.67 14.05 -5.90
N ALA A 94 -24.56 13.45 -5.11
CA ALA A 94 -25.69 14.14 -4.49
C ALA A 94 -25.28 15.37 -3.67
N ASP A 95 -24.10 15.33 -3.06
CA ASP A 95 -23.57 16.41 -2.23
C ASP A 95 -22.76 17.46 -3.04
N LEU A 96 -22.47 17.20 -4.33
CA LEU A 96 -21.69 18.09 -5.21
C LEU A 96 -22.56 19.20 -5.80
N THR A 97 -22.82 20.24 -5.03
CA THR A 97 -23.69 21.34 -5.48
C THR A 97 -22.99 22.37 -6.37
N SER A 98 -21.66 22.60 -6.18
CA SER A 98 -20.84 23.54 -6.98
C SER A 98 -19.33 23.15 -7.03
N PRO A 99 -18.93 21.94 -7.46
CA PRO A 99 -17.52 21.57 -7.45
C PRO A 99 -16.71 22.35 -8.50
N SER A 100 -15.49 22.75 -8.13
CA SER A 100 -14.49 23.24 -9.09
C SER A 100 -13.63 22.08 -9.60
N PHE A 101 -13.10 22.25 -10.81
CA PHE A 101 -12.12 21.31 -11.34
C PHE A 101 -10.76 21.51 -10.68
N LEU A 102 -9.98 20.44 -10.60
CA LEU A 102 -8.59 20.50 -10.15
C LEU A 102 -7.78 21.43 -11.06
N SER A 103 -6.99 22.30 -10.45
CA SER A 103 -5.92 23.04 -11.12
C SER A 103 -4.85 22.08 -11.69
N PRO A 104 -4.02 22.51 -12.66
CA PRO A 104 -2.96 21.67 -13.20
C PRO A 104 -2.00 21.09 -12.14
N ALA A 105 -1.73 21.84 -11.07
CA ALA A 105 -0.87 21.39 -9.98
C ALA A 105 -1.52 20.31 -9.10
N GLU A 106 -2.84 20.37 -8.94
CA GLU A 106 -3.62 19.35 -8.23
C GLU A 106 -3.77 18.08 -9.08
N GLN A 107 -3.99 18.23 -10.39
CA GLN A 107 -4.01 17.11 -11.34
C GLN A 107 -2.68 16.36 -11.33
N ALA A 108 -1.54 17.08 -11.30
CA ALA A 108 -0.22 16.46 -11.21
C ALA A 108 -0.05 15.59 -9.95
N ARG A 109 -0.60 16.02 -8.80
CA ARG A 109 -0.55 15.23 -7.55
C ARG A 109 -1.50 14.04 -7.57
N ALA A 110 -2.70 14.20 -8.13
CA ALA A 110 -3.61 13.08 -8.33
C ALA A 110 -2.99 12.00 -9.23
N LEU A 111 -2.25 12.40 -10.28
CA LEU A 111 -1.49 11.48 -11.13
C LEU A 111 -0.38 10.76 -10.35
N LEU A 112 0.35 11.46 -9.47
CA LEU A 112 1.36 10.81 -8.60
C LEU A 112 0.71 9.80 -7.64
N ALA A 113 -0.46 10.12 -7.08
CA ALA A 113 -1.20 9.17 -6.25
C ALA A 113 -1.65 7.94 -7.05
N LEU A 114 -2.19 8.11 -8.26
CA LEU A 114 -2.52 6.98 -9.14
C LEU A 114 -1.29 6.13 -9.46
N ALA A 115 -0.15 6.76 -9.75
CA ALA A 115 1.11 6.07 -10.00
C ALA A 115 1.60 5.28 -8.77
N GLU A 116 1.45 5.84 -7.57
CA GLU A 116 1.80 5.15 -6.32
C GLU A 116 0.99 3.86 -6.12
N TYR A 117 -0.30 3.84 -6.45
CA TYR A 117 -1.10 2.60 -6.39
C TYR A 117 -0.68 1.59 -7.47
N ALA A 118 -0.43 2.07 -8.70
CA ALA A 118 -0.02 1.23 -9.81
C ALA A 118 1.39 0.62 -9.63
N LYS A 119 2.25 1.24 -8.81
CA LYS A 119 3.55 0.67 -8.43
C LYS A 119 3.40 -0.69 -7.74
N PHE A 120 2.46 -0.81 -6.81
CA PHE A 120 2.37 -1.98 -5.93
C PHE A 120 1.37 -3.04 -6.41
N ALA A 121 0.28 -2.60 -7.05
CA ALA A 121 -0.84 -3.45 -7.41
C ALA A 121 -0.98 -3.58 -8.92
N ASN A 122 -1.47 -4.73 -9.39
CA ASN A 122 -1.72 -5.01 -10.81
C ASN A 122 -2.94 -4.22 -11.33
N ILE A 123 -2.79 -2.91 -11.41
CA ILE A 123 -3.81 -1.93 -11.74
C ILE A 123 -3.28 -1.01 -12.84
N GLU A 124 -4.11 -0.70 -13.82
CA GLU A 124 -3.83 0.25 -14.88
C GLU A 124 -4.86 1.39 -14.88
N PHE A 125 -4.36 2.60 -15.07
CA PHE A 125 -5.15 3.82 -15.08
C PHE A 125 -5.15 4.48 -16.46
N THR A 126 -6.34 4.77 -16.99
CA THR A 126 -6.51 5.49 -18.26
C THR A 126 -7.30 6.76 -18.06
N GLN A 127 -6.78 7.91 -18.50
CA GLN A 127 -7.52 9.16 -18.42
C GLN A 127 -8.66 9.18 -19.43
N ALA A 128 -9.88 9.47 -18.97
CA ALA A 128 -11.04 9.73 -19.81
C ALA A 128 -11.32 11.23 -19.95
N ASN A 129 -12.00 11.61 -21.04
CA ASN A 129 -12.47 12.98 -21.27
C ASN A 129 -13.97 13.06 -20.97
N GLY A 130 -14.34 13.29 -19.70
CA GLY A 130 -15.71 13.22 -19.22
C GLY A 130 -15.90 12.16 -18.13
N ALA A 131 -16.95 11.36 -18.20
CA ALA A 131 -17.24 10.33 -17.21
C ALA A 131 -16.13 9.25 -17.12
N ALA A 132 -15.90 8.75 -15.90
CA ALA A 132 -14.87 7.77 -15.58
C ALA A 132 -15.22 6.99 -14.30
N ASP A 133 -14.51 5.91 -14.03
CA ASP A 133 -14.64 5.13 -12.80
C ASP A 133 -14.24 5.94 -11.57
N ILE A 134 -13.15 6.69 -11.68
CA ILE A 134 -12.63 7.58 -10.63
C ILE A 134 -12.72 9.02 -11.11
N VAL A 135 -13.46 9.86 -10.38
CA VAL A 135 -13.57 11.28 -10.73
C VAL A 135 -13.02 12.14 -9.60
N PHE A 136 -12.06 12.99 -9.94
CA PHE A 136 -11.45 13.91 -8.99
C PHE A 136 -12.07 15.31 -9.11
N TYR A 137 -12.36 15.92 -7.96
CA TYR A 137 -12.84 17.30 -7.87
C TYR A 137 -12.15 18.06 -6.75
N HIS A 138 -12.14 19.37 -6.91
CA HIS A 138 -11.72 20.26 -5.85
C HIS A 138 -12.91 20.51 -4.92
N ASP A 139 -12.67 20.38 -3.62
CA ASP A 139 -13.71 20.43 -2.60
C ASP A 139 -13.35 21.39 -1.45
N GLU A 140 -13.92 22.59 -1.48
CA GLU A 140 -13.82 23.58 -0.39
C GLU A 140 -15.04 23.56 0.54
N ARG A 141 -15.88 22.53 0.48
CA ARG A 141 -17.06 22.44 1.35
C ARG A 141 -16.61 22.56 2.82
N TYR A 142 -17.42 23.26 3.61
CA TYR A 142 -17.19 23.59 5.02
C TYR A 142 -16.12 24.65 5.33
N GLY A 143 -15.48 25.27 4.33
CA GLY A 143 -14.51 26.35 4.55
C GLY A 143 -13.29 25.93 5.38
N ARG A 144 -13.02 24.62 5.44
CA ARG A 144 -11.84 24.06 6.09
C ARG A 144 -10.77 23.79 5.05
N THR A 145 -9.58 24.33 5.27
CA THR A 145 -8.37 23.96 4.53
C THR A 145 -7.90 22.59 5.02
N GLY A 146 -7.51 21.69 4.11
CA GLY A 146 -6.83 20.43 4.47
C GLY A 146 -7.72 19.21 4.67
N PHE A 147 -8.92 19.27 4.11
CA PHE A 147 -9.86 18.17 4.13
C PHE A 147 -9.83 17.39 2.81
N GLY A 148 -10.10 16.10 2.89
CA GLY A 148 -10.33 15.22 1.74
C GLY A 148 -11.56 14.39 2.04
N ARG A 149 -12.27 14.00 0.99
CA ARG A 149 -13.42 13.11 1.11
C ARG A 149 -13.48 12.21 -0.09
N THR A 150 -13.76 10.95 0.19
CA THR A 150 -14.05 9.96 -0.83
C THR A 150 -15.41 9.36 -0.60
N ASP A 151 -16.25 9.42 -1.62
CA ASP A 151 -17.47 8.63 -1.71
C ASP A 151 -17.22 7.55 -2.77
N PHE A 152 -17.38 6.28 -2.42
CA PHE A 152 -17.17 5.16 -3.34
C PHE A 152 -18.31 4.15 -3.26
N ASP A 153 -18.39 3.30 -4.28
CA ASP A 153 -19.28 2.16 -4.32
C ASP A 153 -18.61 0.95 -4.98
N VAL A 154 -18.96 -0.24 -4.51
CA VAL A 154 -18.37 -1.52 -4.94
C VAL A 154 -19.50 -2.42 -5.42
N SER A 155 -19.40 -2.86 -6.67
CA SER A 155 -20.30 -3.85 -7.25
C SER A 155 -19.71 -5.25 -7.14
N TRP A 156 -20.58 -6.25 -7.03
CA TRP A 156 -20.20 -7.65 -6.85
C TRP A 156 -20.64 -8.52 -8.03
N SER A 157 -19.89 -9.58 -8.33
CA SER A 157 -20.25 -10.55 -9.35
C SER A 157 -21.54 -11.29 -8.99
N ALA A 158 -22.47 -11.41 -9.94
CA ALA A 158 -23.65 -12.25 -9.77
C ALA A 158 -23.26 -13.74 -9.70
N GLY A 159 -23.96 -14.53 -8.86
CA GLY A 159 -23.83 -16.00 -8.87
C GLY A 159 -23.14 -16.65 -7.66
N GLY A 160 -22.91 -15.92 -6.55
CA GLY A 160 -22.45 -16.51 -5.28
C GLY A 160 -20.93 -16.60 -5.10
N ASP A 161 -20.14 -16.15 -6.07
CA ASP A 161 -18.67 -16.10 -6.00
C ASP A 161 -18.13 -14.86 -5.24
N TYR A 162 -19.01 -13.93 -4.83
CA TYR A 162 -18.70 -12.66 -4.12
C TYR A 162 -17.41 -11.93 -4.54
N ARG A 163 -17.05 -11.92 -5.83
CA ARG A 163 -15.89 -11.15 -6.31
C ARG A 163 -16.28 -9.71 -6.62
N ILE A 164 -15.35 -8.77 -6.49
CA ILE A 164 -15.59 -7.37 -6.89
C ILE A 164 -15.70 -7.33 -8.42
N SER A 165 -16.80 -6.84 -8.95
CA SER A 165 -17.03 -6.72 -10.40
C SER A 165 -16.77 -5.31 -10.92
N ASN A 166 -16.94 -4.30 -10.07
CA ASN A 166 -16.67 -2.90 -10.41
C ASN A 166 -16.41 -2.05 -9.17
N ILE A 167 -15.63 -0.99 -9.32
CA ILE A 167 -15.39 0.03 -8.29
C ILE A 167 -15.54 1.39 -8.97
N VAL A 168 -16.35 2.26 -8.38
CA VAL A 168 -16.42 3.67 -8.79
C VAL A 168 -16.20 4.57 -7.58
N GLY A 169 -15.55 5.71 -7.80
CA GLY A 169 -15.12 6.60 -6.75
C GLY A 169 -15.20 8.07 -7.14
N LEU A 170 -15.62 8.87 -6.17
CA LEU A 170 -15.58 10.31 -6.23
C LEU A 170 -14.58 10.82 -5.20
N VAL A 171 -13.50 11.45 -5.65
CA VAL A 171 -12.39 11.92 -4.80
C VAL A 171 -12.41 13.45 -4.75
N GLY A 172 -12.77 13.99 -3.59
CA GLY A 172 -12.76 15.42 -3.31
C GLY A 172 -11.51 15.82 -2.52
N ILE A 173 -10.75 16.80 -3.02
CA ILE A 173 -9.53 17.28 -2.38
C ILE A 173 -9.66 18.77 -2.05
N GLY A 174 -9.37 19.12 -0.80
CA GLY A 174 -9.37 20.49 -0.33
C GLY A 174 -8.07 21.27 -0.61
N SER A 175 -8.12 22.56 -0.33
CA SER A 175 -7.16 23.57 -0.80
C SER A 175 -5.73 23.52 -0.23
N LEU A 176 -5.39 22.61 0.69
CA LEU A 176 -4.00 22.47 1.17
C LEU A 176 -3.08 21.79 0.17
N ASN A 177 -3.62 21.16 -0.89
CA ASN A 177 -2.83 20.60 -1.97
C ASN A 177 -1.70 19.65 -1.47
N ASP A 178 -2.00 18.90 -0.41
CA ASP A 178 -1.08 18.01 0.29
C ASP A 178 -1.06 16.63 -0.42
N PRO A 179 0.10 16.16 -0.94
CA PRO A 179 0.23 14.85 -1.58
C PRO A 179 -0.30 13.68 -0.75
N TYR A 180 -0.17 13.72 0.58
CA TYR A 180 -0.72 12.68 1.48
C TYR A 180 -2.23 12.50 1.24
N MET A 181 -2.97 13.60 1.08
CA MET A 181 -4.43 13.54 0.96
C MET A 181 -4.85 12.82 -0.31
N TYR A 182 -4.13 12.99 -1.42
CA TYR A 182 -4.45 12.29 -2.67
C TYR A 182 -4.27 10.78 -2.52
N VAL A 183 -3.19 10.34 -1.87
CA VAL A 183 -2.92 8.90 -1.64
C VAL A 183 -3.91 8.31 -0.64
N HIS A 184 -4.23 9.03 0.43
CA HIS A 184 -5.20 8.61 1.44
C HIS A 184 -6.61 8.48 0.85
N GLU A 185 -7.11 9.53 0.19
CA GLU A 185 -8.47 9.54 -0.35
C GLU A 185 -8.65 8.52 -1.47
N LEU A 186 -7.65 8.39 -2.36
CA LEU A 186 -7.67 7.35 -3.39
C LEU A 186 -7.78 5.93 -2.77
N GLY A 187 -7.28 5.72 -1.56
CA GLY A 187 -7.35 4.42 -0.91
C GLY A 187 -8.74 4.01 -0.48
N HIS A 188 -9.59 4.97 -0.11
CA HIS A 188 -11.00 4.70 0.13
C HIS A 188 -11.70 4.21 -1.15
N VAL A 189 -11.34 4.72 -2.33
CA VAL A 189 -11.85 4.17 -3.61
C VAL A 189 -11.48 2.70 -3.72
N PHE A 190 -10.25 2.35 -3.39
CA PHE A 190 -9.78 0.97 -3.34
C PHE A 190 -10.16 0.24 -2.06
N THR A 191 -11.15 0.74 -1.31
CA THR A 191 -11.81 0.12 -0.15
C THR A 191 -10.89 -0.08 1.08
N LEU A 192 -9.79 0.67 1.14
CA LEU A 192 -8.99 0.80 2.35
C LEU A 192 -9.80 1.64 3.35
N LYS A 193 -9.93 1.16 4.59
CA LYS A 193 -10.66 1.86 5.66
C LYS A 193 -9.67 2.53 6.62
N HIS A 194 -10.15 3.51 7.38
CA HIS A 194 -9.37 4.05 8.50
C HIS A 194 -9.04 2.96 9.50
N VAL A 195 -7.83 3.00 10.05
CA VAL A 195 -7.34 1.99 11.01
C VAL A 195 -7.30 2.47 12.46
N GLY A 196 -7.52 3.78 12.69
CA GLY A 196 -7.44 4.47 13.99
C GLY A 196 -8.70 4.42 14.86
N PRO A 197 -8.66 4.86 16.14
CA PRO A 197 -9.83 4.87 17.02
C PRO A 197 -10.75 6.04 16.68
N VAL A 198 -11.64 5.91 15.70
CA VAL A 198 -12.61 6.98 15.38
C VAL A 198 -14.01 6.58 15.79
N GLN A 199 -14.70 7.52 16.45
CA GLN A 199 -16.05 7.38 17.00
C GLN A 199 -17.17 7.62 15.96
N GLN A 200 -16.87 7.88 14.68
CA GLN A 200 -17.88 8.41 13.75
C GLN A 200 -18.51 7.34 12.84
N ASP A 201 -17.81 6.22 12.65
CA ASP A 201 -18.27 5.03 11.97
C ASP A 201 -18.07 3.84 12.91
N SER A 202 -19.17 3.29 13.41
CA SER A 202 -19.22 2.10 14.26
C SER A 202 -18.72 0.83 13.55
N GLU A 203 -17.98 0.95 12.45
CA GLU A 203 -17.60 -0.13 11.56
C GLU A 203 -16.16 -0.55 11.83
N THR A 204 -16.04 -1.58 12.66
CA THR A 204 -14.86 -2.42 12.76
C THR A 204 -14.41 -2.95 11.39
N PRO A 205 -13.11 -3.21 11.21
CA PRO A 205 -12.12 -3.42 12.26
C PRO A 205 -11.07 -2.33 12.32
N PHE A 206 -10.52 -2.20 13.52
CA PHE A 206 -9.31 -1.46 13.75
C PHE A 206 -8.13 -2.41 13.73
N LEU A 207 -6.96 -1.91 13.31
CA LEU A 207 -5.72 -2.61 13.59
C LEU A 207 -5.54 -2.79 15.11
N PRO A 208 -4.88 -3.89 15.55
CA PRO A 208 -4.41 -3.99 16.93
C PRO A 208 -3.65 -2.73 17.33
N SER A 209 -3.76 -2.30 18.59
CA SER A 209 -3.25 -1.00 19.05
C SER A 209 -1.76 -0.76 18.75
N GLN A 210 -0.95 -1.82 18.67
CA GLN A 210 0.48 -1.75 18.35
C GLN A 210 0.80 -1.48 16.87
N TYR A 211 -0.18 -1.61 15.98
CA TYR A 211 -0.05 -1.35 14.53
C TYR A 211 -0.90 -0.16 14.09
N ARG A 212 -1.47 0.57 15.06
CA ARG A 212 -2.44 1.62 14.82
C ARG A 212 -1.75 2.97 14.75
N ASP A 213 -0.96 3.19 13.72
CA ASP A 213 -0.23 4.43 13.48
C ASP A 213 0.09 4.62 11.97
N ASN A 214 0.69 5.76 11.65
CA ASN A 214 1.13 6.10 10.30
C ASN A 214 2.42 5.37 9.85
N LEU A 215 2.98 4.48 10.69
CA LEU A 215 4.11 3.62 10.31
C LEU A 215 3.61 2.46 9.45
N TYR A 216 2.43 1.92 9.76
CA TYR A 216 1.90 0.76 9.07
C TYR A 216 0.84 1.08 8.01
N SER A 217 0.09 2.19 8.15
CA SER A 217 -0.95 2.57 7.19
C SER A 217 -1.10 4.08 7.07
N ILE A 218 -1.17 4.58 5.84
CA ILE A 218 -1.55 5.97 5.53
C ILE A 218 -3.01 6.25 5.94
N MET A 219 -3.83 5.21 6.15
CA MET A 219 -5.21 5.30 6.62
C MET A 219 -5.34 5.49 8.13
N PHE A 220 -4.23 5.62 8.86
CA PHE A 220 -4.31 5.95 10.27
C PHE A 220 -4.91 7.34 10.49
N TYR A 221 -5.97 7.39 11.29
CA TYR A 221 -6.67 8.61 11.65
C TYR A 221 -7.13 8.52 13.11
N ASP A 222 -6.61 9.37 14.00
CA ASP A 222 -6.94 9.40 15.42
C ASP A 222 -7.49 10.78 15.85
N VAL A 223 -8.82 10.86 15.95
CA VAL A 223 -9.51 12.08 16.38
C VAL A 223 -9.41 12.37 17.89
N THR A 224 -8.85 11.44 18.68
CA THR A 224 -8.72 11.55 20.14
C THR A 224 -7.34 12.01 20.57
N SER A 225 -6.31 11.79 19.74
CA SER A 225 -4.98 12.31 19.96
C SER A 225 -4.91 13.79 19.61
N ALA A 226 -4.38 14.60 20.54
CA ALA A 226 -3.92 15.96 20.25
C ALA A 226 -2.76 15.97 19.23
N ASP A 227 -2.23 14.81 18.83
CA ASP A 227 -1.11 14.62 17.90
C ASP A 227 -1.47 14.71 16.41
N ILE A 228 -2.72 15.05 16.04
CA ILE A 228 -3.03 15.48 14.66
C ILE A 228 -2.63 16.95 14.43
N THR A 229 -2.13 17.66 15.44
CA THR A 229 -1.71 19.07 15.29
C THR A 229 -0.31 19.22 14.67
N ASP A 230 -0.08 18.66 13.48
CA ASP A 230 0.59 19.44 12.43
C ASP A 230 0.35 18.82 11.04
N PRO A 231 -0.45 19.45 10.15
CA PRO A 231 -0.44 19.11 8.73
C PRO A 231 0.96 19.25 8.09
N GLY A 232 1.93 19.89 8.76
CA GLY A 232 3.35 19.94 8.39
C GLY A 232 4.22 18.76 8.85
N GLU A 233 3.72 17.84 9.68
CA GLU A 233 4.48 16.69 10.22
C GLU A 233 3.94 15.33 9.75
N ARG A 234 3.26 15.28 8.60
CA ARG A 234 2.95 14.00 7.95
C ARG A 234 4.25 13.39 7.41
N PRO A 235 4.75 12.28 7.97
CA PRO A 235 6.09 11.81 7.66
C PRO A 235 6.19 11.26 6.22
N THR A 236 5.07 11.05 5.54
CA THR A 236 5.04 10.40 4.23
C THR A 236 3.85 10.81 3.38
N SER A 237 4.02 10.73 2.07
CA SER A 237 2.95 10.78 1.06
C SER A 237 2.89 9.50 0.23
N HIS A 238 3.33 8.37 0.81
CA HIS A 238 3.41 7.06 0.17
C HIS A 238 2.50 6.06 0.85
N LEU A 239 2.12 5.01 0.14
CA LEU A 239 1.45 3.87 0.74
C LEU A 239 2.39 3.21 1.75
N GLN A 240 1.85 2.78 2.89
CA GLN A 240 2.61 2.09 3.93
C GLN A 240 2.40 0.59 3.85
N LEU A 241 3.19 -0.16 4.62
CA LEU A 241 3.33 -1.61 4.47
C LEU A 241 1.99 -2.37 4.44
N PHE A 242 1.02 -1.98 5.27
CA PHE A 242 -0.29 -2.66 5.31
C PHE A 242 -1.25 -2.19 4.22
N ASP A 243 -1.10 -0.96 3.73
CA ASP A 243 -1.85 -0.49 2.57
C ASP A 243 -1.43 -1.28 1.33
N VAL A 244 -0.11 -1.42 1.12
CA VAL A 244 0.48 -2.21 0.04
C VAL A 244 0.02 -3.65 0.10
N TYR A 245 0.14 -4.30 1.27
CA TYR A 245 -0.30 -5.67 1.46
C TYR A 245 -1.78 -5.85 1.06
N ALA A 246 -2.65 -4.96 1.54
CA ALA A 246 -4.08 -5.05 1.26
C ALA A 246 -4.43 -4.86 -0.22
N LEU A 247 -3.75 -3.94 -0.89
CA LEU A 247 -3.93 -3.72 -2.32
C LEU A 247 -3.46 -4.93 -3.13
N GLN A 248 -2.34 -5.54 -2.76
CA GLN A 248 -1.83 -6.74 -3.43
C GLN A 248 -2.74 -7.96 -3.21
N GLN A 249 -3.32 -8.14 -2.02
CA GLN A 249 -4.32 -9.19 -1.80
C GLN A 249 -5.57 -8.99 -2.69
N ARG A 250 -5.94 -7.73 -2.95
CA ARG A 250 -7.14 -7.40 -3.72
C ARG A 250 -6.94 -7.51 -5.22
N PHE A 251 -5.86 -6.94 -5.74
CA PHE A 251 -5.65 -6.78 -7.18
C PHE A 251 -4.54 -7.68 -7.73
N GLY A 252 -3.81 -8.36 -6.86
CA GLY A 252 -2.53 -8.99 -7.18
C GLY A 252 -1.38 -7.97 -7.19
N PRO A 253 -0.15 -8.41 -6.91
CA PRO A 253 1.03 -7.56 -7.01
C PRO A 253 1.35 -7.16 -8.46
N ASN A 254 1.92 -5.98 -8.65
CA ASN A 254 2.43 -5.56 -9.95
C ASN A 254 3.75 -6.30 -10.27
N MET A 255 3.66 -7.40 -11.01
CA MET A 255 4.82 -8.21 -11.39
C MET A 255 5.65 -7.63 -12.56
N ASN A 256 5.37 -6.41 -13.01
CA ASN A 256 6.14 -5.71 -14.05
C ASN A 256 6.96 -4.54 -13.49
N TRP A 257 6.90 -4.29 -12.18
CA TRP A 257 7.59 -3.19 -11.52
C TRP A 257 8.96 -3.62 -11.04
N HIS A 258 10.03 -3.07 -11.63
CA HIS A 258 11.44 -3.43 -11.32
C HIS A 258 11.61 -4.96 -11.37
N VAL A 259 11.74 -5.51 -12.59
CA VAL A 259 11.92 -6.96 -12.83
C VAL A 259 13.37 -7.31 -13.17
N GLY A 260 14.26 -6.34 -13.06
CA GLY A 260 15.68 -6.45 -13.40
C GLY A 260 16.51 -6.46 -12.13
N ASN A 261 17.83 -6.46 -12.29
CA ASN A 261 18.72 -6.30 -11.16
C ASN A 261 18.82 -4.80 -10.83
N ASP A 262 18.26 -4.41 -9.71
CA ASP A 262 18.11 -3.03 -9.29
C ASP A 262 19.05 -2.66 -8.13
N VAL A 263 19.52 -1.41 -8.12
CA VAL A 263 20.35 -0.87 -7.02
C VAL A 263 19.63 0.33 -6.42
N TYR A 264 19.24 0.19 -5.16
CA TYR A 264 18.56 1.19 -4.38
C TYR A 264 19.53 1.90 -3.44
N THR A 265 19.70 3.20 -3.66
CA THR A 265 20.49 4.07 -2.78
C THR A 265 19.58 5.07 -2.09
N ALA A 266 20.10 5.90 -1.17
CA ALA A 266 19.33 7.00 -0.57
C ALA A 266 18.66 7.91 -1.61
N SER A 267 19.28 8.10 -2.78
CA SER A 267 18.74 8.92 -3.88
C SER A 267 17.63 8.24 -4.70
N SER A 268 17.41 6.95 -4.51
CA SER A 268 16.27 6.22 -5.09
C SER A 268 14.96 6.57 -4.37
N PHE A 269 15.03 7.25 -3.23
CA PHE A 269 13.92 7.64 -2.37
C PHE A 269 13.82 9.17 -2.28
N ASP A 270 12.65 9.68 -1.89
CA ASP A 270 12.41 11.13 -1.77
C ASP A 270 12.71 11.68 -0.36
N GLY A 271 13.29 10.86 0.51
CA GLY A 271 13.61 11.18 1.90
C GLY A 271 12.42 11.12 2.86
N LEU A 272 11.24 10.72 2.39
CA LEU A 272 10.09 10.36 3.22
C LEU A 272 10.06 8.85 3.45
N ARG A 273 9.29 8.38 4.44
CA ARG A 273 9.14 6.94 4.68
C ARG A 273 8.44 6.27 3.50
N GLN A 274 9.01 5.16 3.02
CA GLN A 274 8.52 4.44 1.83
C GLN A 274 8.50 2.93 2.01
N VAL A 275 7.69 2.26 1.18
CA VAL A 275 7.71 0.82 0.99
C VAL A 275 8.42 0.50 -0.33
N LEU A 276 9.35 -0.45 -0.28
CA LEU A 276 10.01 -1.02 -1.43
C LEU A 276 9.22 -2.21 -1.95
N TRP A 277 8.90 -2.17 -3.24
CA TRP A 277 8.38 -3.30 -4.00
C TRP A 277 9.29 -3.46 -5.22
N ASP A 278 9.73 -4.69 -5.42
CA ASP A 278 10.53 -5.16 -6.54
C ASP A 278 9.94 -6.52 -6.94
N ALA A 279 9.68 -6.71 -8.23
CA ALA A 279 8.98 -7.88 -8.75
C ALA A 279 9.93 -9.04 -9.08
N GLY A 280 11.24 -8.81 -9.00
CA GLY A 280 12.27 -9.84 -9.08
C GLY A 280 13.52 -9.33 -9.77
N GLY A 281 14.61 -10.07 -9.57
CA GLY A 281 15.91 -9.58 -9.97
C GLY A 281 16.98 -10.16 -9.09
N THR A 282 18.05 -9.42 -8.93
CA THR A 282 19.04 -9.63 -7.87
C THR A 282 19.44 -8.24 -7.42
N ASP A 283 18.84 -7.83 -6.32
CA ASP A 283 18.66 -6.42 -6.00
C ASP A 283 19.50 -6.05 -4.80
N THR A 284 19.88 -4.77 -4.72
CA THR A 284 20.85 -4.31 -3.73
C THR A 284 20.36 -3.05 -3.04
N LEU A 285 20.28 -3.08 -1.71
CA LEU A 285 20.27 -1.85 -0.90
C LEU A 285 21.71 -1.37 -0.71
N ASP A 286 22.13 -0.39 -1.50
CA ASP A 286 23.47 0.20 -1.42
C ASP A 286 23.43 1.54 -0.66
N PHE A 287 23.79 1.46 0.61
CA PHE A 287 23.88 2.60 1.51
C PHE A 287 25.33 2.93 1.90
N SER A 288 26.29 2.53 1.07
CA SER A 288 27.73 2.82 1.22
C SER A 288 28.06 4.30 1.35
N GLY A 289 27.22 5.18 0.76
CA GLY A 289 27.38 6.63 0.85
C GLY A 289 26.95 7.26 2.18
N GLN A 290 26.40 6.49 3.12
CA GLN A 290 25.90 7.02 4.40
C GLN A 290 26.97 6.97 5.50
N THR A 291 26.94 7.96 6.39
CA THR A 291 27.90 8.06 7.52
C THR A 291 27.25 7.87 8.89
N ALA A 292 25.91 7.82 8.94
CA ALA A 292 25.19 7.53 10.17
C ALA A 292 25.11 6.02 10.36
N ASN A 293 25.01 5.56 11.61
CA ASN A 293 24.74 4.16 11.91
C ASN A 293 23.37 3.76 11.34
N GLN A 294 23.31 2.60 10.70
CA GLN A 294 22.15 2.11 9.99
C GLN A 294 21.65 0.79 10.57
N ILE A 295 20.38 0.53 10.35
CA ILE A 295 19.80 -0.82 10.47
C ILE A 295 19.23 -1.15 9.10
N ILE A 296 19.89 -2.06 8.39
CA ILE A 296 19.48 -2.57 7.09
C ILE A 296 18.88 -3.96 7.32
N ASP A 297 17.61 -4.14 6.99
CA ASP A 297 16.87 -5.38 7.19
C ASP A 297 16.21 -5.80 5.87
N LEU A 298 16.74 -6.87 5.26
CA LEU A 298 16.33 -7.40 3.96
C LEU A 298 15.08 -8.29 4.02
N ARG A 299 14.52 -8.51 5.20
CA ARG A 299 13.34 -9.37 5.36
C ARG A 299 12.08 -8.62 4.94
N GLU A 300 11.21 -9.32 4.22
CA GLU A 300 9.88 -8.81 3.91
C GLU A 300 9.12 -8.40 5.18
N GLY A 301 8.37 -7.31 5.10
CA GLY A 301 7.62 -6.74 6.23
C GLY A 301 8.46 -6.13 7.34
N ALA A 302 9.79 -6.19 7.26
CA ALA A 302 10.68 -5.54 8.23
C ALA A 302 10.90 -4.07 7.89
N PHE A 303 11.35 -3.30 8.89
CA PHE A 303 11.67 -1.90 8.75
C PHE A 303 13.17 -1.67 8.95
N SER A 304 13.76 -0.95 8.02
CA SER A 304 15.13 -0.43 8.08
C SER A 304 15.15 1.01 8.61
N THR A 305 16.28 1.38 9.22
CA THR A 305 16.61 2.76 9.59
C THR A 305 17.86 3.15 8.84
N LEU A 306 17.68 3.95 7.78
CA LEU A 306 18.70 4.25 6.79
C LEU A 306 19.07 5.73 6.81
N GLY A 307 20.31 6.05 6.43
CA GLY A 307 20.73 7.43 6.17
C GLY A 307 20.06 8.02 4.93
N GLY A 308 20.05 9.35 4.82
CA GLY A 308 19.51 10.07 3.65
C GLY A 308 18.01 10.41 3.70
N PHE A 309 17.32 10.05 4.80
CA PHE A 309 15.93 10.42 5.04
C PHE A 309 15.79 11.68 5.90
N SER A 310 14.65 12.35 5.78
CA SER A 310 14.32 13.56 6.55
C SER A 310 14.29 13.31 8.06
N SER A 311 14.43 14.36 8.88
CA SER A 311 14.41 14.22 10.35
C SER A 311 13.09 13.65 10.90
N LEU A 312 11.98 13.90 10.20
CA LEU A 312 10.65 13.32 10.49
C LEU A 312 10.62 11.81 10.25
N ASN A 313 11.59 11.29 9.48
CA ASN A 313 11.73 9.90 9.05
C ASN A 313 13.13 9.39 9.40
N SER A 314 13.64 9.76 10.56
CA SER A 314 14.98 9.39 11.03
C SER A 314 15.08 7.93 11.49
N THR A 315 13.96 7.24 11.66
CA THR A 315 13.90 5.81 12.01
C THR A 315 12.77 5.12 11.25
N LYS A 316 12.93 3.81 11.01
CA LYS A 316 11.94 2.97 10.33
C LYS A 316 11.40 3.63 9.05
N ASN A 317 12.32 4.02 8.18
CA ASN A 317 12.08 4.89 7.04
C ASN A 317 12.02 4.14 5.70
N LEU A 318 12.46 2.90 5.66
CA LEU A 318 12.21 1.98 4.56
C LEU A 318 11.62 0.69 5.10
N SER A 319 10.62 0.15 4.44
CA SER A 319 10.16 -1.22 4.65
C SER A 319 10.14 -1.98 3.33
N ILE A 320 10.28 -3.29 3.37
CA ILE A 320 10.16 -4.16 2.19
C ILE A 320 8.75 -4.76 2.19
N ALA A 321 8.03 -4.63 1.07
CA ALA A 321 6.70 -5.19 0.93
C ALA A 321 6.71 -6.72 1.10
N TYR A 322 5.60 -7.28 1.57
CA TYR A 322 5.43 -8.74 1.58
C TYR A 322 5.48 -9.31 0.16
N GLY A 323 6.22 -10.40 -0.02
CA GLY A 323 6.45 -11.06 -1.30
C GLY A 323 7.59 -10.47 -2.15
N ALA A 324 8.16 -9.31 -1.77
CA ALA A 324 9.38 -8.80 -2.41
C ALA A 324 10.62 -9.45 -1.78
N ILE A 325 11.63 -9.71 -2.58
CA ILE A 325 12.93 -10.24 -2.14
C ILE A 325 13.99 -9.24 -2.57
N ILE A 326 14.88 -8.89 -1.64
CA ILE A 326 16.07 -8.09 -1.93
C ILE A 326 17.26 -8.90 -1.43
N GLU A 327 18.19 -9.22 -2.31
CA GLU A 327 19.24 -10.21 -2.03
C GLU A 327 20.45 -9.58 -1.34
N ASN A 328 20.74 -8.31 -1.60
CA ASN A 328 22.03 -7.74 -1.24
C ASN A 328 21.90 -6.46 -0.42
N ALA A 329 22.87 -6.25 0.48
CA ALA A 329 22.97 -5.04 1.28
C ALA A 329 24.44 -4.59 1.40
N VAL A 330 24.65 -3.29 1.29
CA VAL A 330 25.94 -2.64 1.55
C VAL A 330 25.72 -1.54 2.58
N GLY A 331 26.29 -1.73 3.77
CA GLY A 331 26.37 -0.72 4.82
C GLY A 331 27.32 0.42 4.46
N GLY A 332 27.35 1.42 5.32
CA GLY A 332 28.02 2.70 5.15
C GLY A 332 29.33 2.81 5.92
N ALA A 333 29.61 4.02 6.41
CA ALA A 333 30.78 4.31 7.23
C ALA A 333 30.50 4.31 8.74
N GLY A 334 29.23 4.16 9.14
CA GLY A 334 28.82 4.04 10.53
C GLY A 334 28.87 2.59 11.01
N SER A 335 28.76 2.37 12.32
CA SER A 335 28.58 1.02 12.87
C SER A 335 27.18 0.52 12.57
N ASP A 336 27.07 -0.31 11.55
CA ASP A 336 25.83 -0.71 10.94
C ASP A 336 25.38 -2.10 11.42
N LYS A 337 24.06 -2.30 11.40
CA LYS A 337 23.46 -3.61 11.58
C LYS A 337 22.82 -4.05 10.26
N VAL A 338 23.36 -5.10 9.66
CA VAL A 338 22.87 -5.67 8.40
C VAL A 338 22.24 -7.04 8.68
N ILE A 339 21.00 -7.24 8.24
CA ILE A 339 20.23 -8.46 8.45
C ILE A 339 19.74 -8.95 7.08
N GLY A 340 20.22 -10.12 6.66
CA GLY A 340 19.75 -10.84 5.49
C GLY A 340 18.39 -11.50 5.70
N ASN A 341 17.96 -12.30 4.73
CA ASN A 341 16.67 -12.96 4.70
C ASN A 341 16.83 -14.48 4.54
N GLY A 342 15.93 -15.12 3.78
CA GLY A 342 15.97 -16.57 3.53
C GLY A 342 16.51 -16.93 2.15
N ALA A 343 16.92 -15.95 1.35
CA ALA A 343 17.58 -16.12 0.07
C ALA A 343 19.10 -16.03 0.23
N ASP A 344 19.86 -16.45 -0.78
CA ASP A 344 21.31 -16.28 -0.78
C ASP A 344 21.65 -14.77 -0.81
N ASN A 345 22.29 -14.27 0.25
CA ASN A 345 22.56 -12.85 0.37
C ASN A 345 24.04 -12.47 0.14
N MET A 346 24.28 -11.32 -0.48
CA MET A 346 25.59 -10.64 -0.42
C MET A 346 25.50 -9.46 0.55
N LEU A 347 26.16 -9.60 1.69
CA LEU A 347 26.12 -8.61 2.77
C LEU A 347 27.50 -8.00 2.99
N SER A 348 27.59 -6.67 2.96
CA SER A 348 28.80 -5.91 3.28
C SER A 348 28.54 -4.96 4.45
N GLY A 349 29.38 -5.00 5.48
CA GLY A 349 29.29 -4.11 6.64
C GLY A 349 29.73 -2.69 6.28
N GLY A 350 30.94 -2.58 5.71
CA GLY A 350 31.50 -1.32 5.25
C GLY A 350 32.70 -0.92 6.09
N PHE A 351 32.65 0.26 6.71
CA PHE A 351 33.68 0.70 7.66
C PHE A 351 33.11 0.73 9.08
N SER A 352 33.99 0.68 10.07
CA SER A 352 33.66 0.64 11.51
C SER A 352 33.20 -0.74 11.98
N ASP A 353 32.99 -0.90 13.29
CA ASP A 353 32.57 -2.17 13.87
C ASP A 353 31.10 -2.46 13.51
N ASP A 354 30.86 -3.43 12.62
CA ASP A 354 29.53 -3.77 12.12
C ASP A 354 28.95 -5.04 12.76
N THR A 355 27.64 -5.24 12.61
CA THR A 355 26.97 -6.48 12.98
C THR A 355 26.17 -7.04 11.81
N LEU A 356 26.55 -8.22 11.34
CA LEU A 356 25.96 -8.88 10.19
C LEU A 356 25.29 -10.20 10.57
N TYR A 357 24.05 -10.36 10.12
CA TYR A 357 23.29 -11.61 10.23
C TYR A 357 22.96 -12.09 8.82
N GLY A 358 23.50 -13.24 8.42
CA GLY A 358 23.20 -13.88 7.12
C GLY A 358 21.74 -14.29 7.05
N GLY A 359 21.40 -15.32 7.83
CA GLY A 359 20.03 -15.81 7.90
C GLY A 359 19.98 -17.26 7.45
N ASP A 360 19.04 -17.58 6.57
CA ASP A 360 19.06 -18.86 5.85
C ASP A 360 19.55 -18.58 4.43
N GLY A 361 20.09 -19.59 3.73
CA GLY A 361 20.65 -19.40 2.38
C GLY A 361 22.18 -19.40 2.37
N ALA A 362 22.76 -19.56 1.18
CA ALA A 362 24.21 -19.59 1.00
C ALA A 362 24.77 -18.16 0.89
N ASP A 363 25.04 -17.56 2.05
CA ASP A 363 25.42 -16.14 2.14
C ASP A 363 26.91 -15.88 1.86
N ASN A 364 27.19 -14.74 1.23
CA ASN A 364 28.51 -14.15 1.13
C ASN A 364 28.56 -12.89 2.01
N ILE A 365 29.25 -12.99 3.14
CA ILE A 365 29.29 -11.93 4.16
C ILE A 365 30.71 -11.36 4.26
N ASP A 366 30.84 -10.07 4.01
CA ASP A 366 32.05 -9.28 4.21
C ASP A 366 31.80 -8.27 5.33
N GLY A 367 32.50 -8.42 6.46
CA GLY A 367 32.45 -7.42 7.53
C GLY A 367 33.10 -6.10 7.12
N GLY A 368 34.12 -6.17 6.25
CA GLY A 368 35.01 -5.06 5.97
C GLY A 368 36.26 -5.10 6.85
N GLY A 369 36.75 -3.92 7.23
CA GLY A 369 37.81 -3.77 8.22
C GLY A 369 37.23 -3.72 9.65
N ASP A 370 38.08 -3.51 10.64
CA ASP A 370 37.65 -3.29 12.04
C ASP A 370 37.05 -4.54 12.73
N ASN A 371 36.32 -4.37 13.85
CA ASN A 371 35.89 -5.49 14.70
C ASN A 371 34.42 -5.85 14.47
N ASP A 372 34.16 -6.64 13.44
CA ASP A 372 32.80 -7.04 13.09
C ASP A 372 32.29 -8.25 13.87
N LEU A 373 30.98 -8.25 14.12
CA LEU A 373 30.24 -9.41 14.60
C LEU A 373 29.46 -10.03 13.44
N ILE A 374 29.94 -11.19 12.96
CA ILE A 374 29.26 -11.96 11.93
C ILE A 374 28.55 -13.17 12.54
N ASN A 375 27.25 -13.27 12.31
CA ASN A 375 26.47 -14.49 12.47
C ASN A 375 25.97 -14.94 11.10
N ALA A 376 26.66 -15.93 10.51
CA ALA A 376 26.32 -16.44 9.19
C ALA A 376 24.97 -17.19 9.13
N GLY A 377 24.35 -17.50 10.26
CA GLY A 377 23.06 -18.19 10.27
C GLY A 377 23.18 -19.68 9.95
N SER A 378 22.22 -20.23 9.19
CA SER A 378 22.00 -21.67 9.07
C SER A 378 22.48 -22.31 7.75
N GLY A 379 22.83 -21.51 6.75
CA GLY A 379 23.16 -21.94 5.38
C GLY A 379 24.64 -22.06 5.05
#